data_AF-A0A515LBJ6-F1
#
_entry.id   AF-A0A515LBJ6-F1
#
_cell.length_a   1.000
_cell.length_b   1.000
_cell.length_c   1.000
_cell.angle_alpha   90.00
_cell.angle_beta   90.00
_cell.angle_gamma   90.00
#
_symmetry.space_group_name_H-M   'P 1'
#
loop_
_entity.id
_entity.type
_entity.pdbx_description
1 polymer ?
#
loop_
_entity_poly.entity_id
_entity_poly.type
_entity_poly.pdbx_seq_one_letter_code
_entity_poly.pdbx_strand_id
1 'polypeptide(L)'
;MLEKLESGYLSLLRMVILVVASLSLIVALGALALAILSLVRSTGVTSAEASGGNLAEFIEQQKPLASTGASSNTSTMEIAALPDVRTAAANFKAYLGNRSKIKEDEFVEALQHGADEFGADGALYAEGVKLLSEELKISAGQPLSETRVLQLIDWHHRNFQSDLDRRGSEVAEATSQYWKSAALAGSAFLGFVLTIFVFLFVKIERNLRLVRMVSVQQTENER
;
A
#
# COMPACT_ATOMS: atom_id res chain seq x y z
N MET A 1 -6.06 -15.10 62.12
CA MET A 1 -6.96 -14.39 61.15
C MET A 1 -6.18 -13.71 60.02
N LEU A 2 -5.01 -13.09 60.29
CA LEU A 2 -4.15 -12.50 59.24
C LEU A 2 -3.74 -13.48 58.13
N GLU A 3 -3.33 -14.71 58.46
CA GLU A 3 -2.92 -15.71 57.45
C GLU A 3 -4.04 -16.09 56.46
N LYS A 4 -5.31 -16.08 56.92
CA LYS A 4 -6.46 -16.35 56.03
C LYS A 4 -6.75 -15.17 55.10
N LEU A 5 -6.51 -13.94 55.56
CA LEU A 5 -6.61 -12.73 54.74
C LEU A 5 -5.46 -12.64 53.72
N GLU A 6 -4.25 -13.00 54.12
CA GLU A 6 -3.05 -13.00 53.25
C GLU A 6 -3.16 -14.07 52.15
N SER A 7 -3.63 -15.27 52.50
CA SER A 7 -3.93 -16.35 51.54
C SER A 7 -5.05 -15.97 50.56
N GLY A 8 -6.13 -15.36 51.05
CA GLY A 8 -7.23 -14.86 50.23
C GLY A 8 -6.78 -13.76 49.25
N TYR A 9 -5.99 -12.81 49.73
CA TYR A 9 -5.43 -11.72 48.92
C TYR A 9 -4.49 -12.23 47.83
N LEU A 10 -3.60 -13.17 48.15
CA LEU A 10 -2.70 -13.81 47.17
C LEU A 10 -3.47 -14.61 46.11
N SER A 11 -4.56 -15.28 46.49
CA SER A 11 -5.41 -16.02 45.55
C SER A 11 -6.16 -15.08 44.60
N LEU A 12 -6.69 -13.98 45.14
CA LEU A 12 -7.41 -12.97 44.37
C LEU A 12 -6.46 -12.22 43.41
N LEU A 13 -5.27 -11.83 43.88
CA LEU A 13 -4.23 -11.19 43.08
C LEU A 13 -3.78 -12.12 41.93
N ARG A 14 -3.64 -13.42 42.20
CA ARG A 14 -3.34 -14.42 41.17
C ARG A 14 -4.43 -14.55 40.12
N MET A 15 -5.70 -14.52 40.53
CA MET A 15 -6.84 -14.56 39.61
C MET A 15 -6.87 -13.33 38.71
N VAL A 16 -6.70 -12.12 39.29
CA VAL A 16 -6.67 -10.86 38.53
C VAL A 16 -5.51 -10.85 37.52
N ILE A 17 -4.31 -11.27 37.93
CA ILE A 17 -3.15 -11.37 37.03
C ILE A 17 -3.42 -12.34 35.87
N LEU A 18 -4.05 -13.49 36.14
CA LEU A 18 -4.39 -14.47 35.10
C LEU A 18 -5.40 -13.92 34.10
N VAL A 19 -6.41 -13.18 34.58
CA VAL A 19 -7.40 -12.50 33.74
C VAL A 19 -6.76 -11.42 32.88
N VAL A 20 -5.88 -10.59 33.46
CA VAL A 20 -5.16 -9.55 32.70
C VAL A 20 -4.24 -10.17 31.65
N ALA A 21 -3.48 -11.21 32.00
CA ALA A 21 -2.59 -11.90 31.06
C ALA A 21 -3.35 -12.53 29.89
N SER A 22 -4.50 -13.16 30.16
CA SER A 22 -5.33 -13.77 29.12
C SER A 22 -5.98 -12.72 28.21
N LEU A 23 -6.45 -11.60 28.76
CA LEU A 23 -6.94 -10.47 27.96
C LEU A 23 -5.83 -9.87 27.08
N SER A 24 -4.63 -9.64 27.62
CA SER A 24 -3.49 -9.14 26.84
C SER A 24 -3.10 -10.09 25.71
N LEU A 25 -3.14 -11.41 25.95
CA LEU A 25 -2.84 -12.41 24.92
C LEU A 25 -3.87 -12.40 23.78
N ILE A 26 -5.15 -12.28 24.12
CA ILE A 26 -6.23 -12.19 23.11
C ILE A 26 -6.06 -10.94 22.24
N VAL A 27 -5.76 -9.79 22.86
CA VAL A 27 -5.52 -8.54 22.13
C VAL A 27 -4.29 -8.68 21.22
N ALA A 28 -3.20 -9.27 21.71
CA ALA A 28 -2.00 -9.48 20.90
C ALA A 28 -2.28 -10.38 19.68
N LEU A 29 -3.00 -11.48 19.86
CA LEU A 29 -3.37 -12.39 18.78
C LEU A 29 -4.30 -11.73 17.75
N GLY A 30 -5.31 -10.98 18.21
CA GLY A 30 -6.21 -10.25 17.32
C GLY A 30 -5.49 -9.18 16.51
N ALA A 31 -4.62 -8.42 17.15
CA ALA A 31 -3.79 -7.40 16.49
C ALA A 31 -2.83 -8.02 15.46
N LEU A 32 -2.24 -9.17 15.79
CA LEU A 32 -1.36 -9.90 14.87
C LEU A 32 -2.12 -10.42 13.65
N ALA A 33 -3.32 -10.96 13.83
CA ALA A 33 -4.16 -11.42 12.72
C ALA A 33 -4.52 -10.27 11.76
N LEU A 34 -4.84 -9.09 12.30
CA LEU A 34 -5.08 -7.89 11.49
C LEU A 34 -3.82 -7.41 10.78
N ALA A 35 -2.66 -7.45 11.45
CA ALA A 35 -1.38 -7.11 10.83
C ALA A 35 -1.06 -8.04 9.64
N ILE A 36 -1.24 -9.35 9.80
CA ILE A 36 -1.05 -10.33 8.72
C ILE A 36 -2.00 -10.04 7.56
N LEU A 37 -3.28 -9.77 7.83
CA LEU A 37 -4.24 -9.47 6.78
C LEU A 37 -3.90 -8.18 6.01
N SER A 38 -3.45 -7.12 6.71
CA SER A 38 -2.99 -5.88 6.07
C SER A 38 -1.74 -6.09 5.22
N LEU A 39 -0.83 -6.97 5.64
CA LEU A 39 0.36 -7.33 4.89
C LEU A 39 -0.02 -8.10 3.61
N VAL A 40 -0.91 -9.09 3.72
CA VAL A 40 -1.42 -9.84 2.55
C VAL A 40 -2.09 -8.91 1.54
N ARG A 41 -2.86 -7.91 2.02
CA ARG A 41 -3.42 -6.87 1.14
C ARG A 41 -2.34 -6.03 0.49
N SER A 42 -1.31 -5.58 1.22
CA SER A 42 -0.21 -4.81 0.63
C SER A 42 0.54 -5.59 -0.47
N THR A 43 0.68 -6.91 -0.33
CA THR A 43 1.29 -7.77 -1.35
C THR A 43 0.34 -8.11 -2.51
N GLY A 44 -0.98 -7.98 -2.31
CA GLY A 44 -2.01 -8.25 -3.33
C GLY A 44 -2.50 -7.02 -4.11
N VAL A 45 -2.19 -5.81 -3.65
CA VAL A 45 -2.54 -4.53 -4.30
C VAL A 45 -1.72 -4.29 -5.60
N THR A 46 -0.76 -5.16 -5.91
CA THR A 46 0.09 -5.02 -7.10
C THR A 46 -0.60 -5.32 -8.44
N SER A 47 -1.82 -5.87 -8.47
CA SER A 47 -2.42 -6.40 -9.71
C SER A 47 -3.34 -5.45 -10.49
N ALA A 48 -3.58 -4.22 -10.02
CA ALA A 48 -4.12 -3.18 -10.91
C ALA A 48 -2.94 -2.46 -11.57
N GLU A 49 -2.59 -2.88 -12.79
CA GLU A 49 -1.64 -2.15 -13.63
C GLU A 49 -2.20 -0.75 -13.87
N ALA A 50 -1.37 0.28 -13.69
CA ALA A 50 -1.74 1.63 -14.08
C ALA A 50 -1.92 1.62 -15.61
N SER A 51 -3.15 1.79 -16.09
CA SER A 51 -3.42 1.76 -17.54
C SER A 51 -3.67 3.14 -18.11
N GLY A 52 -3.89 4.17 -17.27
CA GLY A 52 -4.20 5.52 -17.73
C GLY A 52 -5.57 5.67 -18.41
N GLY A 53 -6.37 4.60 -18.43
CA GLY A 53 -7.69 4.55 -19.04
C GLY A 53 -7.68 4.30 -20.55
N ASN A 54 -8.83 3.90 -21.07
CA ASN A 54 -9.02 3.49 -22.48
C ASN A 54 -9.83 4.52 -23.31
N LEU A 55 -9.90 4.31 -24.62
CA LEU A 55 -10.61 5.22 -25.53
C LEU A 55 -12.11 5.33 -25.22
N ALA A 56 -12.74 4.25 -24.74
CA ALA A 56 -14.16 4.26 -24.40
C ALA A 56 -14.45 5.17 -23.19
N GLU A 57 -13.60 5.09 -22.15
CA GLU A 57 -13.66 5.95 -20.97
C GLU A 57 -13.46 7.42 -21.33
N PHE A 58 -12.53 7.72 -22.24
CA PHE A 58 -12.37 9.09 -22.75
C PHE A 58 -13.64 9.60 -23.43
N ILE A 59 -14.24 8.80 -24.33
CA ILE A 59 -15.46 9.19 -25.06
C ILE A 59 -16.63 9.40 -24.09
N GLU A 60 -16.74 8.56 -23.05
CA GLU A 60 -17.76 8.66 -22.01
C GLU A 60 -17.60 9.94 -21.17
N GLN A 61 -16.38 10.26 -20.74
CA GLN A 61 -16.07 11.44 -19.92
C GLN A 61 -16.14 12.76 -20.71
N GLN A 62 -15.94 12.72 -22.03
CA GLN A 62 -15.98 13.91 -22.90
C GLN A 62 -17.38 14.25 -23.43
N LYS A 63 -18.42 13.50 -23.05
CA LYS A 63 -19.82 13.85 -23.33
C LYS A 63 -20.26 15.03 -22.45
N PRO A 64 -20.83 16.08 -23.04
CA PRO A 64 -20.15 17.36 -23.24
C PRO A 64 -19.81 18.13 -21.93
N LEU A 65 -18.52 18.33 -21.67
CA LEU A 65 -17.98 19.51 -20.99
C LEU A 65 -16.81 20.01 -21.85
N ALA A 66 -16.96 21.21 -22.40
CA ALA A 66 -16.05 21.77 -23.38
C ALA A 66 -14.68 22.13 -22.77
N SER A 67 -13.64 21.62 -23.44
CA SER A 67 -12.29 22.20 -23.66
C SER A 67 -11.62 23.01 -22.53
N THR A 68 -10.50 22.47 -22.03
CA THR A 68 -9.34 23.30 -21.65
C THR A 68 -8.13 22.77 -22.40
N GLY A 69 -7.60 23.55 -23.34
CA GLY A 69 -6.39 23.22 -24.07
C GLY A 69 -5.20 23.89 -23.40
N ALA A 70 -4.22 23.09 -22.99
CA ALA A 70 -2.89 23.57 -22.65
C ALA A 70 -1.95 23.25 -23.82
N SER A 71 -1.30 24.28 -24.36
CA SER A 71 -0.22 24.17 -25.34
C SER A 71 1.08 24.27 -24.57
N SER A 72 1.89 23.21 -24.60
CA SER A 72 3.26 23.21 -24.11
C SER A 72 4.21 23.17 -25.30
N ASN A 73 5.18 24.08 -25.33
CA ASN A 73 6.28 24.10 -26.30
C ASN A 73 7.53 23.57 -25.58
N THR A 74 8.17 22.53 -26.10
CA THR A 74 9.44 22.03 -25.57
C THR A 74 10.43 21.78 -26.70
N SER A 75 11.71 22.01 -26.39
CA SER A 75 12.85 22.01 -27.30
C SER A 75 13.49 20.63 -27.44
N THR A 76 14.01 20.40 -28.64
CA THR A 76 14.47 19.12 -29.20
C THR A 76 15.71 18.57 -28.51
N MET A 77 15.62 17.33 -28.00
CA MET A 77 16.79 16.50 -27.69
C MET A 77 16.53 15.06 -28.17
N GLU A 78 17.43 14.54 -28.99
CA GLU A 78 17.32 13.21 -29.61
C GLU A 78 17.68 12.14 -28.57
N ILE A 79 16.67 11.60 -27.88
CA ILE A 79 16.80 10.48 -26.94
C ILE A 79 16.35 9.20 -27.66
N ALA A 80 17.06 8.09 -27.42
CA ALA A 80 16.68 6.77 -27.92
C ALA A 80 15.29 6.38 -27.38
N ALA A 81 14.26 6.57 -28.20
CA ALA A 81 12.87 6.39 -27.80
C ALA A 81 12.54 4.91 -27.54
N LEU A 82 11.63 4.68 -26.59
CA LEU A 82 11.07 3.36 -26.31
C LEU A 82 10.36 2.81 -27.57
N PRO A 83 10.48 1.50 -27.87
CA PRO A 83 9.91 0.91 -29.08
C PRO A 83 8.37 1.03 -29.13
N ASP A 84 7.71 0.98 -27.97
CA ASP A 84 6.26 1.14 -27.86
C ASP A 84 5.82 2.60 -28.07
N VAL A 85 6.61 3.57 -27.63
CA VAL A 85 6.39 5.01 -27.92
C VAL A 85 6.47 5.28 -29.43
N ARG A 86 7.49 4.75 -30.11
CA ARG A 86 7.62 4.89 -31.57
C ARG A 86 6.45 4.25 -32.31
N THR A 87 6.02 3.07 -31.86
CA THR A 87 4.86 2.38 -32.43
C THR A 87 3.58 3.19 -32.25
N ALA A 88 3.37 3.76 -31.06
CA ALA A 88 2.21 4.60 -30.78
C ALA A 88 2.19 5.88 -31.63
N ALA A 89 3.34 6.57 -31.74
CA ALA A 89 3.49 7.76 -32.56
C ALA A 89 3.15 7.48 -34.05
N ALA A 90 3.67 6.38 -34.60
CA ALA A 90 3.34 5.94 -35.95
C ALA A 90 1.84 5.66 -36.13
N ASN A 91 1.20 5.01 -35.14
CA ASN A 91 -0.24 4.75 -35.17
C ASN A 91 -1.08 6.03 -35.08
N PHE A 92 -0.74 6.99 -34.20
CA PHE A 92 -1.42 8.28 -34.12
C PHE A 92 -1.25 9.09 -35.41
N LYS A 93 -0.04 9.11 -35.98
CA LYS A 93 0.21 9.79 -37.25
C LYS A 93 -0.55 9.14 -38.40
N ALA A 94 -0.57 7.81 -38.47
CA ALA A 94 -1.34 7.08 -39.46
C ALA A 94 -2.85 7.31 -39.33
N TYR A 95 -3.37 7.36 -38.09
CA TYR A 95 -4.78 7.65 -37.83
C TYR A 95 -5.16 9.06 -38.28
N LEU A 96 -4.33 10.06 -37.98
CA LEU A 96 -4.60 11.45 -38.37
C LEU A 96 -4.34 11.69 -39.87
N GLY A 97 -3.39 10.98 -40.47
CA GLY A 97 -3.01 11.11 -41.88
C GLY A 97 -2.73 12.57 -42.25
N ASN A 98 -3.39 13.04 -43.32
CA ASN A 98 -3.26 14.42 -43.79
C ASN A 98 -3.97 15.47 -42.92
N ARG A 99 -4.74 15.04 -41.90
CA ARG A 99 -5.44 15.97 -40.99
C ARG A 99 -4.51 16.59 -39.95
N SER A 100 -3.32 16.02 -39.75
CA SER A 100 -2.35 16.50 -38.77
C SER A 100 -1.15 17.14 -39.44
N LYS A 101 -0.76 18.30 -38.91
CA LYS A 101 0.49 18.99 -39.29
C LYS A 101 1.68 18.50 -38.48
N ILE A 102 1.43 17.87 -37.34
CA ILE A 102 2.44 17.32 -36.44
C ILE A 102 3.16 16.17 -37.14
N LYS A 103 4.50 16.17 -37.06
CA LYS A 103 5.33 15.10 -37.61
C LYS A 103 5.35 13.89 -36.67
N GLU A 104 5.65 12.71 -37.20
CA GLU A 104 5.79 11.50 -36.37
C GLU A 104 6.85 11.71 -35.27
N ASP A 105 7.98 12.32 -35.61
CA ASP A 105 9.06 12.61 -34.64
C ASP A 105 8.60 13.52 -33.49
N GLU A 106 7.70 14.47 -33.76
CA GLU A 106 7.12 15.35 -32.72
C GLU A 106 6.19 14.57 -31.78
N PHE A 107 5.46 13.55 -32.30
CA PHE A 107 4.72 12.62 -31.46
C PHE A 107 5.65 11.73 -30.63
N VAL A 108 6.72 11.22 -31.23
CA VAL A 108 7.72 10.41 -30.52
C VAL A 108 8.32 11.21 -29.37
N GLU A 109 8.72 12.46 -29.62
CA GLU A 109 9.30 13.33 -28.60
C GLU A 109 8.31 13.63 -27.46
N ALA A 110 7.07 14.00 -27.78
CA ALA A 110 6.06 14.31 -26.76
C ALA A 110 5.72 13.09 -25.89
N LEU A 111 5.55 11.91 -26.51
CA LEU A 111 5.23 10.68 -25.80
C LEU A 111 6.43 10.15 -25.01
N GLN A 112 7.65 10.30 -25.54
CA GLN A 112 8.87 9.94 -24.83
C GLN A 112 9.08 10.85 -23.62
N HIS A 113 8.86 12.15 -23.77
CA HIS A 113 8.91 13.08 -22.63
C HIS A 113 7.91 12.68 -21.54
N GLY A 114 6.68 12.31 -21.92
CA GLY A 114 5.70 11.77 -20.97
C GLY A 114 6.19 10.50 -20.27
N ALA A 115 6.80 9.56 -21.00
CA ALA A 115 7.37 8.35 -20.42
C ALA A 115 8.53 8.66 -19.44
N ASP A 116 9.39 9.61 -19.81
CA ASP A 116 10.55 10.01 -19.00
C ASP A 116 10.13 10.69 -17.69
N GLU A 117 9.02 11.43 -17.68
CA GLU A 117 8.44 12.02 -16.46
C GLU A 117 8.03 10.97 -15.41
N PHE A 118 7.64 9.77 -15.85
CA PHE A 118 7.27 8.66 -14.96
C PHE A 118 8.46 7.79 -14.53
N GLY A 119 9.68 8.06 -15.02
CA GLY A 119 10.89 7.37 -14.60
C GLY A 119 10.80 5.84 -14.75
N ALA A 120 10.78 5.12 -13.63
CA ALA A 120 10.72 3.65 -13.61
C ALA A 120 9.41 3.09 -14.20
N ASP A 121 8.30 3.84 -14.11
CA ASP A 121 6.99 3.46 -14.65
C ASP A 121 6.79 3.91 -16.11
N GLY A 122 7.79 4.55 -16.72
CA GLY A 122 7.72 5.04 -18.10
C GLY A 122 7.46 3.95 -19.15
N ALA A 123 7.90 2.72 -18.89
CA ALA A 123 7.60 1.58 -19.76
C ALA A 123 6.11 1.19 -19.75
N LEU A 124 5.46 1.24 -18.59
CA LEU A 124 4.02 0.99 -18.45
C LEU A 124 3.20 2.08 -19.14
N TYR A 125 3.65 3.34 -19.02
CA TYR A 125 3.05 4.45 -19.77
C TYR A 125 3.16 4.24 -21.27
N ALA A 126 4.35 3.87 -21.77
CA ALA A 126 4.57 3.61 -23.20
C ALA A 126 3.66 2.49 -23.74
N GLU A 127 3.45 1.44 -22.96
CA GLU A 127 2.53 0.35 -23.29
C GLU A 127 1.07 0.83 -23.31
N GLY A 128 0.64 1.59 -22.30
CA GLY A 128 -0.71 2.16 -22.23
C GLY A 128 -1.02 3.06 -23.43
N VAL A 129 -0.08 3.93 -23.79
CA VAL A 129 -0.22 4.83 -24.96
C VAL A 129 -0.24 4.04 -26.27
N LYS A 130 0.52 2.95 -26.37
CA LYS A 130 0.46 2.05 -27.54
C LYS A 130 -0.91 1.39 -27.66
N LEU A 131 -1.44 0.81 -26.59
CA LEU A 131 -2.78 0.21 -26.59
C LEU A 131 -3.84 1.25 -26.99
N LEU A 132 -3.76 2.45 -26.43
CA LEU A 132 -4.63 3.58 -26.78
C LEU A 132 -4.55 3.93 -28.28
N SER A 133 -3.35 3.91 -28.87
CA SER A 133 -3.15 4.16 -30.30
C SER A 133 -3.75 3.05 -31.18
N GLU A 134 -3.71 1.80 -30.72
CA GLU A 134 -4.30 0.64 -31.41
C GLU A 134 -5.83 0.67 -31.34
N GLU A 135 -6.40 1.01 -30.19
CA GLU A 135 -7.85 1.24 -30.03
C GLU A 135 -8.33 2.35 -30.95
N LEU A 136 -7.58 3.45 -31.04
CA LEU A 136 -7.92 4.57 -31.92
C LEU A 136 -7.91 4.14 -33.39
N LYS A 137 -6.94 3.32 -33.80
CA LYS A 137 -6.82 2.81 -35.18
C LYS A 137 -7.99 1.91 -35.58
N ILE A 138 -8.54 1.15 -34.64
CA ILE A 138 -9.66 0.21 -34.86
C ILE A 138 -11.02 0.88 -34.60
N SER A 139 -11.03 2.07 -33.99
CA SER A 139 -12.26 2.80 -33.65
C SER A 139 -13.16 3.03 -34.87
N ALA A 140 -14.42 2.59 -34.76
CA ALA A 140 -15.45 2.79 -35.77
C ALA A 140 -16.29 4.03 -35.42
N GLY A 141 -16.33 5.03 -36.31
CA GLY A 141 -17.11 6.26 -36.09
C GLY A 141 -16.61 7.46 -36.86
N GLN A 142 -17.04 8.66 -36.46
CA GLN A 142 -16.46 9.90 -36.99
C GLN A 142 -15.02 10.03 -36.47
N PRO A 143 -14.03 10.25 -37.36
CA PRO A 143 -12.65 10.35 -36.95
C PRO A 143 -12.45 11.56 -36.03
N LEU A 144 -11.69 11.37 -34.96
CA LEU A 144 -11.30 12.46 -34.05
C LEU A 144 -10.44 13.48 -34.82
N SER A 145 -10.61 14.76 -34.48
CA SER A 145 -9.73 15.82 -34.96
C SER A 145 -8.36 15.73 -34.28
N GLU A 146 -7.34 16.36 -34.88
CA GLU A 146 -6.00 16.46 -34.30
C GLU A 146 -6.04 16.96 -32.84
N THR A 147 -6.80 18.03 -32.58
CA THR A 147 -6.99 18.56 -31.21
C THR A 147 -7.58 17.54 -30.25
N ARG A 148 -8.52 16.70 -30.72
CA ARG A 148 -9.13 15.67 -29.86
C ARG A 148 -8.17 14.52 -29.57
N VAL A 149 -7.30 14.16 -30.52
CA VAL A 149 -6.24 13.16 -30.28
C VAL A 149 -5.21 13.69 -29.28
N LEU A 150 -4.82 14.97 -29.36
CA LEU A 150 -3.94 15.56 -28.36
C LEU A 150 -4.60 15.61 -26.96
N GLN A 151 -5.88 15.94 -26.89
CA GLN A 151 -6.65 15.88 -25.64
C GLN A 151 -6.75 14.46 -25.07
N LEU A 152 -6.84 13.44 -25.93
CA LEU A 152 -6.86 12.04 -25.53
C LEU A 152 -5.52 11.65 -24.89
N ILE A 153 -4.40 12.03 -25.52
CA ILE A 153 -3.05 11.77 -25.00
C ILE A 153 -2.84 12.47 -23.65
N ASP A 154 -3.21 13.75 -23.53
CA ASP A 154 -3.14 14.52 -22.30
C ASP A 154 -4.06 13.97 -21.19
N TRP A 155 -5.25 13.51 -21.55
CA TRP A 155 -6.16 12.82 -20.63
C TRP A 155 -5.55 11.52 -20.10
N HIS A 156 -4.99 10.70 -20.98
CA HIS A 156 -4.35 9.44 -20.60
C HIS A 156 -3.14 9.68 -19.68
N HIS A 157 -2.30 10.67 -19.98
CA HIS A 157 -1.18 11.07 -19.13
C HIS A 157 -1.64 11.44 -17.70
N ARG A 158 -2.66 12.29 -17.57
CA ARG A 158 -3.18 12.69 -16.25
C ARG A 158 -3.79 11.54 -15.46
N ASN A 159 -4.52 10.65 -16.13
CA ASN A 159 -5.10 9.48 -15.46
C ASN A 159 -4.04 8.48 -15.05
N PHE A 160 -3.02 8.28 -15.88
CA PHE A 160 -1.90 7.42 -15.56
C PHE A 160 -1.18 7.92 -14.30
N GLN A 161 -0.93 9.24 -14.23
CA GLN A 161 -0.39 9.86 -13.02
C GLN A 161 -1.31 9.65 -11.80
N SER A 162 -2.61 9.88 -11.96
CA SER A 162 -3.59 9.67 -10.88
C SER A 162 -3.64 8.21 -10.42
N ASP A 163 -3.47 7.24 -11.32
CA ASP A 163 -3.42 5.81 -10.99
C ASP A 163 -2.15 5.47 -10.22
N LEU A 164 -0.99 6.03 -10.61
CA LEU A 164 0.25 5.88 -9.87
C LEU A 164 0.16 6.48 -8.47
N ASP A 165 -0.39 7.70 -8.35
CA ASP A 165 -0.59 8.36 -7.05
C ASP A 165 -1.54 7.54 -6.16
N ARG A 166 -2.63 7.02 -6.73
CA ARG A 166 -3.57 6.15 -6.01
C ARG A 166 -2.87 4.87 -5.53
N ARG A 167 -2.11 4.19 -6.39
CA ARG A 167 -1.34 2.99 -6.01
C ARG A 167 -0.32 3.31 -4.91
N GLY A 168 0.40 4.43 -5.03
CA GLY A 168 1.32 4.91 -4.01
C GLY A 168 0.64 5.14 -2.66
N SER A 169 -0.55 5.76 -2.68
CA SER A 169 -1.35 5.99 -1.48
C SER A 169 -1.89 4.70 -0.85
N GLU A 170 -2.38 3.75 -1.66
CA GLU A 170 -2.91 2.46 -1.17
C GLU A 170 -1.81 1.61 -0.53
N VAL A 171 -0.61 1.59 -1.12
CA VAL A 171 0.56 0.90 -0.55
C VAL A 171 1.01 1.58 0.74
N ALA A 172 1.04 2.92 0.77
CA ALA A 172 1.41 3.66 1.98
C ALA A 172 0.39 3.47 3.11
N GLU A 173 -0.90 3.46 2.81
CA GLU A 173 -1.98 3.20 3.77
C GLU A 173 -1.90 1.78 4.33
N ALA A 174 -1.73 0.77 3.46
CA ALA A 174 -1.61 -0.62 3.88
C ALA A 174 -0.37 -0.83 4.78
N THR A 175 0.76 -0.20 4.42
CA THR A 175 2.00 -0.26 5.21
C THR A 175 1.83 0.45 6.56
N SER A 176 1.17 1.61 6.60
CA SER A 176 0.87 2.34 7.83
C SER A 176 -0.04 1.53 8.77
N GLN A 177 -1.08 0.90 8.23
CA GLN A 177 -1.98 0.03 8.99
C GLN A 177 -1.27 -1.21 9.54
N TYR A 178 -0.35 -1.80 8.77
CA TYR A 178 0.50 -2.88 9.24
C TYR A 178 1.33 -2.46 10.46
N TRP A 179 2.08 -1.35 10.38
CA TRP A 179 2.93 -0.89 11.48
C TRP A 179 2.15 -0.52 12.73
N LYS A 180 0.97 0.11 12.59
CA LYS A 180 0.08 0.37 13.73
C LYS A 180 -0.36 -0.92 14.42
N SER A 181 -0.78 -1.91 13.63
CA SER A 181 -1.24 -3.20 14.16
C SER A 181 -0.11 -4.01 14.78
N ALA A 182 1.08 -4.00 14.16
CA ALA A 182 2.28 -4.64 14.67
C ALA A 182 2.76 -4.01 15.98
N ALA A 183 2.74 -2.67 16.09
CA ALA A 183 3.08 -1.96 17.32
C ALA A 183 2.10 -2.28 18.46
N LEU A 184 0.79 -2.35 18.16
CA LEU A 184 -0.22 -2.77 19.13
C LEU A 184 0.02 -4.22 19.59
N ALA A 185 0.26 -5.15 18.65
CA ALA A 185 0.55 -6.54 18.96
C ALA A 185 1.82 -6.68 19.82
N GLY A 186 2.89 -5.96 19.46
CA GLY A 186 4.16 -5.96 20.18
C GLY A 186 4.03 -5.42 21.60
N SER A 187 3.31 -4.30 21.78
CA SER A 187 3.05 -3.73 23.11
C SER A 187 2.19 -4.64 23.99
N ALA A 188 1.14 -5.25 23.43
CA ALA A 188 0.30 -6.21 24.15
C ALA A 188 1.08 -7.48 24.55
N PHE A 189 1.96 -7.97 23.66
CA PHE A 189 2.83 -9.10 23.96
C PHE A 189 3.87 -8.78 25.05
N LEU A 190 4.51 -7.61 24.99
CA LEU A 190 5.42 -7.14 26.05
C LEU A 190 4.71 -7.03 27.40
N GLY A 191 3.48 -6.51 27.42
CA GLY A 191 2.65 -6.46 28.62
C GLY A 191 2.35 -7.85 29.18
N PHE A 192 2.06 -8.83 28.32
CA PHE A 192 1.88 -10.23 28.71
C PHE A 192 3.16 -10.83 29.31
N VAL A 193 4.32 -10.65 28.67
CA VAL A 193 5.61 -11.14 29.17
C VAL A 193 5.95 -10.52 30.52
N LEU A 194 5.77 -9.21 30.68
CA LEU A 194 5.98 -8.52 31.96
C LEU A 194 5.07 -9.09 33.06
N THR A 195 3.80 -9.35 32.74
CA THR A 195 2.83 -9.92 33.67
C THR A 195 3.25 -11.32 34.13
N ILE A 196 3.71 -12.18 33.21
CA ILE A 196 4.28 -13.49 33.53
C ILE A 196 5.53 -13.36 34.40
N PHE A 197 6.41 -12.41 34.08
CA PHE A 197 7.65 -12.21 34.81
C PHE A 197 7.40 -11.81 36.27
N VAL A 198 6.49 -10.86 36.50
CA VAL A 198 6.01 -10.49 37.85
C VAL A 198 5.44 -11.71 38.57
N PHE A 199 4.64 -12.52 37.88
CA PHE A 199 4.06 -13.73 38.46
C PHE A 199 5.13 -14.76 38.88
N LEU A 200 6.16 -14.97 38.04
CA LEU A 200 7.29 -15.84 38.38
C LEU A 200 8.07 -15.31 39.58
N PHE A 201 8.32 -14.00 39.64
CA PHE A 201 8.98 -13.36 40.79
C PHE A 201 8.21 -13.58 42.09
N VAL A 202 6.90 -13.32 42.10
CA VAL A 202 6.03 -13.55 43.27
C VAL A 202 6.06 -15.04 43.66
N LYS A 203 6.03 -15.96 42.70
CA LYS A 203 6.08 -17.40 42.96
C LYS A 203 7.42 -17.84 43.54
N ILE A 204 8.55 -17.34 43.00
CA ILE A 204 9.90 -17.63 43.48
C ILE A 204 10.08 -17.07 44.89
N GLU A 205 9.67 -15.83 45.13
CA GLU A 205 9.73 -15.21 46.45
C GLU A 205 8.92 -16.02 47.47
N ARG A 206 7.70 -16.44 47.12
CA ARG A 206 6.87 -17.28 47.99
C ARG A 206 7.50 -18.64 48.28
N ASN A 207 8.06 -19.29 47.26
CA ASN A 207 8.74 -20.58 47.43
C ASN A 207 10.00 -20.43 48.30
N LEU A 208 10.77 -19.35 48.14
CA LEU A 208 11.92 -19.06 49.00
C LEU A 208 11.50 -18.80 50.46
N ARG A 209 10.41 -18.06 50.68
CA ARG A 209 9.85 -17.86 52.04
C ARG A 209 9.40 -19.19 52.68
N LEU A 210 8.75 -20.07 51.92
CA LEU A 210 8.33 -21.39 52.40
C LEU A 210 9.52 -22.29 52.77
N VAL A 211 10.55 -22.36 51.92
CA VAL A 211 11.77 -23.15 52.20
C VAL A 211 12.49 -22.61 53.45
N ARG A 212 12.50 -21.29 53.65
CA ARG A 212 13.08 -20.67 54.85
C ARG A 212 12.30 -21.00 56.12
N MET A 213 10.97 -21.09 56.07
CA MET A 213 10.17 -21.50 57.24
C MET A 213 10.36 -22.97 57.59
N VAL A 214 10.41 -23.87 56.59
CA VAL A 214 10.61 -25.30 56.80
C VAL A 214 11.98 -25.60 57.43
N SER A 215 13.04 -24.94 56.95
CA SER A 215 14.38 -25.10 57.52
C SER A 215 14.50 -24.63 58.97
N VAL A 216 13.82 -23.54 59.35
CA VAL A 216 13.80 -23.05 60.74
C VAL A 216 13.09 -24.03 61.67
N GLN A 217 11.94 -24.57 61.27
CA GLN A 217 11.20 -25.58 62.05
C GLN A 217 11.99 -26.89 62.24
N GLN A 218 12.75 -27.30 61.23
CA GLN A 218 13.58 -28.50 61.30
C GLN A 218 14.74 -28.32 62.30
N THR A 219 15.28 -27.11 62.41
CA THR A 219 16.36 -26.78 63.35
C THR A 219 15.86 -26.68 64.80
N GLU A 220 14.60 -26.31 65.02
CA GLU A 220 13.97 -26.32 66.35
C GLU A 220 13.60 -27.72 66.84
N ASN A 221 13.22 -28.63 65.94
CA ASN A 221 12.89 -30.02 66.30
C ASN A 221 14.12 -30.90 66.62
N GLU A 222 15.33 -30.45 66.27
CA GLU A 222 16.59 -31.14 66.59
C GLU A 222 17.27 -30.64 67.88
N ARG A 223 16.65 -29.67 68.57
CA ARG A 223 17.08 -29.18 69.90
C ARG A 223 16.18 -29.69 71.00
#